data_AF-Q6PXE0-F1
#
_entry.id   AF-Q6PXE0-F1
#
_cell.length_a   1.000
_cell.length_b   1.000
_cell.length_c   1.000
_cell.angle_alpha   90.00
_cell.angle_beta   90.00
_cell.angle_gamma   90.00
#
_symmetry.space_group_name_H-M   'P 1'
#
loop_
_entity.id
_entity.type
_entity.pdbx_description
1 polymer ?
#
loop_
_entity_poly.entity_id
_entity_poly.type
_entity_poly.pdbx_seq_one_letter_code
_entity_poly.pdbx_strand_id
1 'polypeptide(L)'
;VYAFSARPLAGGEPMSLGSLRGKVLLIENVASLCGTTVRDYTQMNELQRRLGPRGLVVLGFPCNQFGHQENAKNEEILNSLKYVRPGGGFEPNFTLFEKCEVNGAQAHPLFAFLRESLPAPSDDTTALMTDPKFITWSPVCRNDV
;
A
#
# COMPACT_ATOMS: atom_id res chain seq x y z
N VAL A 1 13.29 5.02 -6.01
CA VAL A 1 12.84 4.42 -4.72
C VAL A 1 13.96 4.00 -3.76
N TYR A 2 15.20 3.72 -4.20
CA TYR A 2 16.28 3.21 -3.31
C TYR A 2 16.72 4.16 -2.17
N ALA A 3 16.34 5.43 -2.22
CA ALA A 3 16.63 6.40 -1.16
C ALA A 3 15.72 6.29 0.06
N PHE A 4 14.66 5.47 -0.01
CA PHE A 4 13.64 5.38 1.04
C PHE A 4 13.72 4.08 1.82
N SER A 5 13.17 4.11 3.03
CA SER A 5 12.99 2.96 3.91
C SER A 5 11.60 2.98 4.52
N ALA A 6 11.10 1.83 4.94
CA ALA A 6 9.84 1.71 5.67
C ALA A 6 9.93 0.64 6.76
N ARG A 7 9.24 0.83 7.87
CA ARG A 7 9.20 -0.14 8.98
C ARG A 7 8.29 -1.30 8.64
N PRO A 8 8.71 -2.57 8.80
CA PRO A 8 7.84 -3.72 8.58
C PRO A 8 6.65 -3.73 9.54
N LEU A 9 5.51 -4.27 9.11
CA LEU A 9 4.30 -4.35 9.92
C LEU A 9 4.49 -5.13 11.24
N ALA A 10 5.33 -6.16 11.21
CA ALA A 10 5.67 -6.97 12.39
C ALA A 10 6.58 -6.25 13.40
N GLY A 11 6.92 -4.98 13.14
CA GLY A 11 7.88 -4.19 13.90
C GLY A 11 9.33 -4.46 13.49
N GLY A 12 10.25 -3.81 14.20
CA GLY A 12 11.70 -3.91 13.98
C GLY A 12 12.30 -2.72 13.24
N GLU A 13 13.51 -2.93 12.73
CA GLU A 13 14.28 -1.88 12.06
C GLU A 13 13.70 -1.53 10.67
N PRO A 14 13.78 -0.26 10.24
CA PRO A 14 13.36 0.13 8.90
C PRO A 14 14.09 -0.66 7.81
N MET A 15 13.34 -1.27 6.91
CA MET A 15 13.89 -1.93 5.72
C MET A 15 14.20 -0.85 4.67
N SER A 16 15.48 -0.74 4.28
CA SER A 16 15.86 0.09 3.14
C SER A 16 15.39 -0.54 1.83
N LEU A 17 14.68 0.22 1.00
CA LEU A 17 14.30 -0.22 -0.35
C LEU A 17 15.52 -0.34 -1.28
N GLY A 18 16.66 0.25 -0.92
CA GLY A 18 17.93 0.04 -1.61
C GLY A 18 18.39 -1.42 -1.63
N SER A 19 17.95 -2.23 -0.66
CA SER A 19 18.20 -3.68 -0.62
C SER A 19 17.50 -4.45 -1.76
N LEU A 20 16.48 -3.86 -2.37
CA LEU A 20 15.71 -4.46 -3.47
C LEU A 20 16.26 -4.07 -4.85
N ARG A 21 17.54 -3.67 -4.93
CA ARG A 21 18.18 -3.34 -6.20
C ARG A 21 18.16 -4.53 -7.16
N GLY A 22 17.82 -4.27 -8.42
CA GLY A 22 17.68 -5.31 -9.45
C GLY A 22 16.37 -6.10 -9.41
N LYS A 23 15.46 -5.76 -8.50
CA LYS A 23 14.09 -6.30 -8.47
C LYS A 23 13.12 -5.37 -9.20
N VAL A 24 12.08 -5.97 -9.77
CA VAL A 24 10.87 -5.26 -10.19
C VAL A 24 9.96 -5.15 -8.97
N LEU A 25 9.43 -3.96 -8.71
CA LEU A 25 8.58 -3.72 -7.55
C LEU A 25 7.14 -3.47 -7.97
N LEU A 26 6.20 -4.16 -7.32
CA LEU A 26 4.79 -3.79 -7.29
C LEU A 26 4.49 -3.20 -5.92
N ILE A 27 4.08 -1.93 -5.88
CA ILE A 27 3.81 -1.18 -4.64
C ILE A 27 2.34 -0.82 -4.63
N GLU A 28 1.62 -1.22 -3.59
CA GLU A 28 0.19 -0.91 -3.42
C GLU A 28 -0.07 -0.29 -2.03
N ASN A 29 -0.85 0.79 -1.99
CA ASN A 29 -1.49 1.23 -0.75
C ASN A 29 -2.70 0.34 -0.49
N VAL A 30 -2.76 -0.30 0.68
CA VAL A 30 -3.73 -1.36 0.97
C VAL A 30 -4.68 -0.96 2.10
N ALA A 31 -5.83 -1.62 2.12
CA ALA A 31 -6.78 -1.56 3.22
C ALA A 31 -7.44 -2.93 3.43
N SER A 32 -7.58 -3.38 4.68
CA SER A 32 -8.21 -4.67 5.00
C SER A 32 -9.73 -4.65 4.78
N LEU A 33 -10.35 -3.46 4.73
CA LEU A 33 -11.80 -3.32 4.66
C LEU A 33 -12.34 -2.61 3.40
N CYS A 34 -11.60 -2.66 2.29
CA CYS A 34 -12.03 -2.15 0.99
C CYS A 34 -12.90 -3.15 0.20
N GLY A 35 -13.71 -2.63 -0.73
CA GLY A 35 -14.50 -3.43 -1.67
C GLY A 35 -13.66 -4.36 -2.55
N THR A 36 -12.40 -4.00 -2.83
CA THR A 36 -11.48 -4.80 -3.65
C THR A 36 -10.46 -5.59 -2.84
N THR A 37 -10.45 -5.51 -1.50
CA THR A 37 -9.46 -6.17 -0.63
C THR A 37 -9.25 -7.64 -1.01
N VAL A 38 -10.32 -8.43 -1.15
CA VAL A 38 -10.21 -9.85 -1.48
C VAL A 38 -9.52 -10.06 -2.82
N ARG A 39 -9.89 -9.28 -3.83
CA ARG A 39 -9.33 -9.40 -5.19
C ARG A 39 -7.86 -9.02 -5.20
N ASP A 40 -7.51 -7.86 -4.66
CA ASP A 40 -6.15 -7.31 -4.79
C ASP A 40 -5.15 -8.12 -3.94
N TYR A 41 -5.48 -8.46 -2.69
CA TYR A 41 -4.62 -9.31 -1.86
C TYR A 41 -4.40 -10.71 -2.45
N THR A 42 -5.44 -11.33 -3.03
CA THR A 42 -5.30 -12.66 -3.65
C THR A 42 -4.45 -12.60 -4.92
N GLN A 43 -4.60 -11.55 -5.73
CA GLN A 43 -3.81 -11.35 -6.93
C GLN A 43 -2.35 -10.99 -6.62
N MET A 44 -2.11 -10.15 -5.62
CA MET A 44 -0.76 -9.85 -5.12
C MET A 44 -0.05 -11.12 -4.63
N ASN A 45 -0.74 -11.96 -3.85
CA ASN A 45 -0.21 -13.26 -3.43
C ASN A 45 0.16 -14.14 -4.63
N GLU A 46 -0.67 -14.14 -5.67
CA GLU A 46 -0.44 -14.94 -6.87
C GLU A 46 0.75 -14.43 -7.69
N LEU A 47 0.87 -13.12 -7.87
CA LEU A 47 1.99 -12.48 -8.56
C LEU A 47 3.30 -12.73 -7.82
N GLN A 48 3.32 -12.52 -6.51
CA GLN A 48 4.49 -12.78 -5.67
C GLN A 48 4.91 -14.26 -5.75
N ARG A 49 3.96 -15.18 -5.70
CA ARG A 49 4.21 -16.64 -5.82
C ARG A 49 4.82 -17.00 -7.17
N ARG A 50 4.25 -16.50 -8.27
CA ARG A 50 4.64 -16.90 -9.64
C ARG A 50 5.87 -16.18 -10.16
N LEU A 51 6.00 -14.89 -9.84
CA LEU A 51 7.01 -14.01 -10.44
C LEU A 51 8.11 -13.63 -9.44
N GLY A 52 7.94 -13.93 -8.14
CA GLY A 52 8.97 -13.77 -7.12
C GLY A 52 10.32 -14.40 -7.49
N PRO A 53 10.36 -15.68 -7.90
CA PRO A 53 11.59 -16.33 -8.37
C PRO A 53 12.22 -15.66 -9.60
N ARG A 54 11.44 -14.88 -10.36
CA ARG A 54 11.87 -14.14 -11.56
C ARG A 54 12.24 -12.68 -11.26
N GLY A 55 12.22 -12.27 -9.99
CA GLY A 55 12.67 -10.95 -9.56
C GLY A 55 11.57 -9.94 -9.22
N LEU A 56 10.29 -10.33 -9.20
CA LEU A 56 9.22 -9.48 -8.67
C LEU A 56 9.26 -9.45 -7.13
N VAL A 57 9.00 -8.27 -6.56
CA VAL A 57 8.74 -8.10 -5.12
C VAL A 57 7.48 -7.25 -4.96
N VAL A 58 6.51 -7.77 -4.23
CA VAL A 58 5.27 -7.07 -3.89
C VAL A 58 5.43 -6.43 -2.51
N LEU A 59 4.98 -5.17 -2.39
CA LEU A 59 5.13 -4.33 -1.19
C LEU A 59 3.78 -3.67 -0.89
N GLY A 60 3.16 -4.00 0.24
CA GLY A 60 1.90 -3.39 0.67
C GLY A 60 2.10 -2.36 1.79
N PHE A 61 1.44 -1.21 1.63
CA PHE A 61 1.47 -0.09 2.58
C PHE A 61 0.06 0.21 3.08
N PRO A 62 -0.31 -0.27 4.27
CA PRO A 62 -1.63 -0.01 4.84
C PRO A 62 -1.89 1.50 4.96
N CYS A 63 -3.06 1.97 4.54
CA CYS A 63 -3.41 3.39 4.57
C CYS A 63 -4.89 3.60 4.96
N ASN A 64 -5.14 4.51 5.91
CA ASN A 64 -6.48 4.76 6.43
C ASN A 64 -7.15 6.04 5.88
N GLN A 65 -6.56 6.69 4.87
CA GLN A 65 -7.05 7.96 4.32
C GLN A 65 -8.31 7.78 3.44
N PHE A 66 -8.52 6.60 2.87
CA PHE A 66 -9.59 6.32 1.92
C PHE A 66 -10.78 5.68 2.63
N GLY A 67 -11.77 6.50 3.02
CA GLY A 67 -13.00 6.03 3.67
C GLY A 67 -12.78 5.24 4.96
N HIS A 68 -11.63 5.44 5.61
CA HIS A 68 -11.24 4.77 6.85
C HIS A 68 -11.32 3.24 6.80
N GLN A 69 -10.88 2.64 5.69
CA GLN A 69 -10.96 1.19 5.46
C GLN A 69 -9.81 0.39 6.10
N GLU A 70 -8.91 1.04 6.86
CA GLU A 70 -7.79 0.43 7.59
C GLU A 70 -7.71 0.97 9.03
N ASN A 71 -8.85 0.91 9.74
CA ASN A 71 -8.97 1.41 11.11
C ASN A 71 -8.15 0.62 12.13
N ALA A 72 -7.91 -0.66 11.87
CA ALA A 72 -7.12 -1.53 12.73
C ALA A 72 -5.72 -0.96 12.97
N LYS A 73 -5.16 -1.19 14.15
CA LYS A 73 -3.76 -0.89 14.44
C LYS A 73 -2.83 -1.85 13.69
N ASN A 74 -1.54 -1.54 13.65
CA ASN A 74 -0.53 -2.38 12.98
C ASN A 74 -0.61 -3.84 13.47
N GLU A 75 -0.82 -4.05 14.76
CA GLU A 75 -0.87 -5.39 15.39
C GLU A 75 -2.14 -6.17 15.03
N GLU A 76 -3.16 -5.51 14.48
CA GLU A 76 -4.48 -6.07 14.19
C GLU A 76 -4.69 -6.36 12.70
N ILE A 77 -3.90 -5.74 11.81
CA ILE A 77 -4.06 -5.86 10.35
C ILE A 77 -3.99 -7.32 9.90
N LEU A 78 -2.98 -8.09 10.35
CA LEU A 78 -2.86 -9.50 9.98
C LEU A 78 -4.04 -10.34 10.50
N ASN A 79 -4.59 -10.00 11.68
CA ASN A 79 -5.78 -10.67 12.20
C ASN A 79 -7.02 -10.35 11.34
N SER A 80 -7.17 -9.10 10.90
CA SER A 80 -8.24 -8.69 10.00
C SER A 80 -8.19 -9.47 8.68
N LEU A 81 -7.01 -9.56 8.06
CA LEU A 81 -6.82 -10.31 6.82
C LEU A 81 -7.10 -11.81 7.00
N LYS A 82 -6.64 -12.39 8.12
CA LYS A 82 -6.75 -13.83 8.39
C LYS A 82 -8.16 -14.29 8.78
N TYR A 83 -8.87 -13.49 9.56
CA TYR A 83 -10.13 -13.91 10.21
C TYR A 83 -11.36 -13.13 9.74
N VAL A 84 -11.22 -11.96 9.10
CA VAL A 84 -12.35 -11.12 8.69
C VAL A 84 -12.46 -11.04 7.17
N ARG A 85 -11.48 -10.40 6.51
CA ARG A 85 -11.47 -10.23 5.05
C ARG A 85 -10.02 -10.11 4.56
N PRO A 86 -9.52 -11.03 3.71
CA PRO A 86 -10.26 -12.11 3.05
C PRO A 86 -10.83 -13.19 3.97
N GLY A 87 -10.29 -13.36 5.17
CA GLY A 87 -10.73 -14.40 6.10
C GLY A 87 -10.23 -15.78 5.67
N GLY A 88 -10.80 -16.84 6.26
CA GLY A 88 -10.53 -18.22 5.85
C GLY A 88 -9.07 -18.67 6.06
N GLY A 89 -8.32 -18.01 6.94
CA GLY A 89 -6.90 -18.31 7.16
C GLY A 89 -5.97 -17.66 6.14
N PHE A 90 -6.44 -16.65 5.39
CA PHE A 90 -5.61 -15.93 4.43
C PHE A 90 -4.38 -15.28 5.09
N GLU A 91 -3.22 -15.43 4.46
CA GLU A 91 -1.97 -14.80 4.87
C GLU A 91 -1.28 -14.18 3.65
N PRO A 92 -0.85 -12.91 3.71
CA PRO A 92 -0.05 -12.31 2.65
C PRO A 92 1.33 -12.97 2.57
N ASN A 93 1.76 -13.35 1.36
CA ASN A 93 3.09 -13.95 1.12
C ASN A 93 4.13 -12.90 0.65
N PHE A 94 3.81 -11.64 0.85
CA PHE A 94 4.60 -10.46 0.48
C PHE A 94 4.76 -9.53 1.68
N THR A 95 5.65 -8.54 1.57
CA THR A 95 5.96 -7.65 2.70
C THR A 95 4.87 -6.61 2.90
N LEU A 96 4.33 -6.54 4.12
CA LEU A 96 3.55 -5.41 4.60
C LEU A 96 4.43 -4.50 5.48
N PHE A 97 4.26 -3.19 5.30
CA PHE A 97 4.87 -2.16 6.15
C PHE A 97 3.87 -1.65 7.18
N GLU A 98 4.35 -0.85 8.14
CA GLU A 98 3.50 -0.12 9.06
C GLU A 98 2.55 0.82 8.31
N LYS A 99 1.38 1.03 8.91
CA LYS A 99 0.38 1.96 8.39
C LYS A 99 0.94 3.36 8.27
N CYS A 100 0.73 4.00 7.12
CA CYS A 100 1.19 5.37 6.85
C CYS A 100 0.16 6.17 6.03
N GLU A 101 0.37 7.48 5.98
CA GLU A 101 -0.32 8.36 5.03
C GLU A 101 0.39 8.35 3.68
N VAL A 102 -0.37 8.48 2.59
CA VAL A 102 0.13 8.56 1.21
C VAL A 102 -0.14 9.93 0.58
N ASN A 103 -1.13 10.65 1.12
CA ASN A 103 -1.54 11.99 0.73
C ASN A 103 -1.34 13.01 1.87
N GLY A 104 -1.35 14.30 1.54
CA GLY A 104 -1.19 15.38 2.51
C GLY A 104 0.24 15.60 3.03
N ALA A 105 0.39 16.52 3.98
CA ALA A 105 1.68 16.97 4.49
C ALA A 105 2.46 15.89 5.27
N GLN A 106 1.77 14.85 5.77
CA GLN A 106 2.37 13.73 6.50
C GLN A 106 2.54 12.48 5.62
N ALA A 107 2.35 12.61 4.30
CA ALA A 107 2.59 11.52 3.36
C ALA A 107 4.00 10.93 3.55
N HIS A 108 4.08 9.61 3.57
CA HIS A 108 5.36 8.93 3.64
C HIS A 108 6.24 9.36 2.45
N PRO A 109 7.54 9.67 2.64
CA PRO A 109 8.39 10.23 1.58
C PRO A 109 8.44 9.41 0.29
N LEU A 110 8.31 8.08 0.39
CA LEU A 110 8.16 7.21 -0.78
C LEU A 110 6.96 7.59 -1.64
N PHE A 111 5.78 7.80 -1.04
CA PHE A 111 4.55 8.10 -1.77
C PHE A 111 4.59 9.51 -2.36
N ALA A 112 5.13 10.50 -1.64
CA ALA A 112 5.39 11.82 -2.20
C ALA A 112 6.24 11.73 -3.48
N PHE A 113 7.35 10.99 -3.42
CA PHE A 113 8.21 10.75 -4.59
C PHE A 113 7.51 10.01 -5.73
N LEU A 114 6.72 8.96 -5.41
CA LEU A 114 6.01 8.17 -6.43
C LEU A 114 4.99 9.04 -7.17
N ARG A 115 4.21 9.84 -6.43
CA ARG A 115 3.22 10.78 -6.99
C ARG A 115 3.85 11.91 -7.78
N GLU A 116 5.05 12.37 -7.42
CA GLU A 116 5.79 13.34 -8.24
C GLU A 116 6.32 12.72 -9.53
N SER A 117 6.78 11.47 -9.46
CA SER A 117 7.35 10.74 -10.61
C SER A 117 6.27 10.23 -11.58
N LEU A 118 5.09 9.92 -11.06
CA LEU A 118 3.92 9.38 -11.76
C LEU A 118 2.69 10.23 -11.37
N PRO A 119 2.52 11.43 -11.96
CA PRO A 119 1.56 12.42 -11.48
C PRO A 119 0.10 12.09 -11.72
N ALA A 120 -0.18 11.06 -12.52
CA ALA A 120 -1.53 10.53 -12.74
C ALA A 120 -1.44 9.04 -13.08
N PRO A 121 -2.46 8.24 -12.73
CA PRO A 121 -2.58 6.86 -13.20
C PRO A 121 -2.60 6.77 -14.73
N SER A 122 -2.05 5.70 -15.29
CA SER A 122 -1.93 5.53 -16.74
C SER A 122 -3.26 5.27 -17.45
N ASP A 123 -4.22 4.68 -16.74
CA ASP A 123 -5.52 4.23 -17.24
C ASP A 123 -6.66 5.21 -16.94
N ASP A 124 -6.51 6.09 -15.94
CA ASP A 124 -7.39 7.23 -15.69
C ASP A 124 -6.56 8.43 -15.22
N THR A 125 -6.50 9.47 -16.06
CA THR A 125 -5.64 10.64 -15.83
C THR A 125 -6.37 11.82 -15.20
N THR A 126 -7.67 11.70 -14.95
CA THR A 126 -8.53 12.86 -14.61
C THR A 126 -9.35 12.68 -13.35
N ALA A 127 -9.71 11.45 -12.98
CA ALA A 127 -10.41 11.20 -11.74
C ALA A 127 -9.50 11.48 -10.53
N LEU A 128 -10.10 12.05 -9.48
CA LEU A 128 -9.45 12.22 -8.18
C LEU A 128 -10.37 11.67 -7.07
N MET A 129 -11.54 12.27 -6.90
CA MET A 129 -12.55 11.80 -5.96
C MET A 129 -13.93 12.26 -6.39
N THR A 130 -14.90 11.33 -6.43
CA THR A 130 -16.27 11.66 -6.83
C THR A 130 -17.02 12.43 -5.74
N ASP A 131 -16.92 11.99 -4.47
CA ASP A 131 -17.49 12.71 -3.33
C ASP A 131 -16.37 13.39 -2.54
N PRO A 132 -16.30 14.73 -2.52
CA PRO A 132 -15.23 15.46 -1.85
C PRO A 132 -15.17 15.21 -0.33
N LYS A 133 -16.23 14.66 0.28
CA LYS A 133 -16.22 14.31 1.72
C LYS A 133 -15.18 13.26 2.08
N PHE A 134 -14.72 12.46 1.13
CA PHE A 134 -13.66 11.48 1.37
C PHE A 134 -12.26 12.08 1.38
N ILE A 135 -12.10 13.34 0.92
CA ILE A 135 -10.83 14.06 1.00
C ILE A 135 -10.70 14.65 2.39
N THR A 136 -9.95 13.96 3.26
CA THR A 136 -9.75 14.34 4.67
C THR A 136 -8.32 14.76 5.00
N TRP A 137 -7.44 14.79 4.00
CA TRP A 137 -6.05 15.21 4.14
C TRP A 137 -5.83 16.66 3.67
N SER A 138 -4.67 17.22 4.04
CA SER A 138 -4.25 18.56 3.63
C SER A 138 -2.72 18.66 3.52
N PRO A 139 -2.18 19.39 2.53
CA PRO A 139 -2.89 19.97 1.39
C PRO A 139 -3.40 18.90 0.42
N VAL A 140 -4.37 19.26 -0.40
CA VAL A 140 -4.84 18.44 -1.52
C VAL A 140 -4.03 18.82 -2.76
N CYS A 141 -3.49 17.82 -3.45
CA CYS A 141 -2.64 17.97 -4.62
C CYS A 141 -3.25 17.24 -5.83
N ARG A 142 -2.93 17.71 -7.04
CA ARG A 142 -3.46 17.11 -8.29
C ARG A 142 -2.98 15.69 -8.55
N ASN A 143 -1.90 15.29 -7.89
CA ASN A 143 -1.28 13.97 -7.98
C ASN A 143 -1.51 13.15 -6.71
N ASP A 144 -2.50 13.48 -5.89
CA ASP A 144 -2.91 12.61 -4.78
C ASP A 144 -3.33 11.24 -5.32
N VAL A 145 -3.01 10.19 -4.55
CA VAL A 145 -3.45 8.79 -4.82
C VAL A 145 -4.94 8.67 -4.59
#